data_AF-A0A9P7YG41-F1
#
_entry.id   AF-A0A9P7YG41-F1
#
_cell.length_a   1.000
_cell.length_b   1.000
_cell.length_c   1.000
_cell.angle_alpha   90.00
_cell.angle_beta   90.00
_cell.angle_gamma   90.00
#
_symmetry.space_group_name_H-M   'P 1'
#
loop_
_entity.id
_entity.type
_entity.pdbx_description
1 polymer ?
#
loop_
_entity_poly.entity_id
_entity_poly.type
_entity_poly.pdbx_seq_one_letter_code
_entity_poly.pdbx_strand_id
1 'polypeptide(L)'
;MFTDFWIRHLVEKVGIPQEMCAVLALWLVMTWVFKKEKEFNQVITNMQETSATHSIKGILGPYMQDIFPVPDSIIDTINKSRREHLTFLFSHLEAQIAILQSSYHNDIVCTNKQLYCDATILGTLMQTALESKLWPIPMSPYDGLSVNKLSSALRQLRVASYCDY
;
A
#
# COMPACT_ATOMS: atom_id res chain seq x y z
N MET A 1 -31.81 8.72 15.98
CA MET A 1 -32.43 7.38 16.10
C MET A 1 -32.71 6.73 14.74
N PHE A 2 -33.16 7.45 13.70
CA PHE A 2 -33.34 6.88 12.35
C PHE A 2 -32.04 6.61 11.58
N THR A 3 -31.02 7.46 11.71
CA THR A 3 -29.76 7.31 10.96
C THR A 3 -29.02 6.01 11.30
N ASP A 4 -29.06 5.59 12.56
CA ASP A 4 -28.40 4.36 13.02
C ASP A 4 -29.00 3.12 12.38
N PHE A 5 -30.32 3.12 12.18
CA PHE A 5 -31.03 2.06 11.49
C PHE A 5 -30.61 1.99 10.02
N TRP A 6 -30.60 3.13 9.32
CA TRP A 6 -30.20 3.18 7.91
C TRP A 6 -28.74 2.80 7.69
N ILE A 7 -27.82 3.29 8.53
CA ILE A 7 -26.39 2.95 8.42
C ILE A 7 -26.18 1.46 8.66
N ARG A 8 -26.79 0.88 9.70
CA ARG A 8 -26.70 -0.57 9.95
C ARG A 8 -27.25 -1.36 8.77
N HIS A 9 -28.42 -0.98 8.26
CA HIS A 9 -29.02 -1.65 7.12
C HIS A 9 -28.14 -1.57 5.86
N LEU A 10 -27.51 -0.42 5.60
CA LEU A 10 -26.57 -0.24 4.48
C LEU A 10 -25.32 -1.11 4.65
N VAL A 11 -24.74 -1.16 5.86
CA VAL A 11 -23.60 -2.03 6.16
C VAL A 11 -23.97 -3.50 5.99
N GLU A 12 -25.16 -3.92 6.44
CA GLU A 12 -25.62 -5.31 6.35
C GLU A 12 -25.96 -5.74 4.91
N LYS A 13 -26.54 -4.84 4.11
CA LYS A 13 -27.01 -5.17 2.75
C LYS A 13 -25.95 -4.97 1.67
N VAL A 14 -25.17 -3.90 1.79
CA VAL A 14 -24.23 -3.45 0.75
C VAL A 14 -22.79 -3.62 1.21
N GLY A 15 -22.53 -3.40 2.51
CA GLY A 15 -21.19 -3.38 3.06
C GLY A 15 -20.44 -2.08 2.78
N ILE A 16 -19.31 -1.91 3.47
CA ILE A 16 -18.38 -0.81 3.24
C ILE A 16 -17.42 -1.25 2.13
N PRO A 17 -17.22 -0.45 1.05
CA PRO A 17 -16.29 -0.79 -0.01
C PRO A 17 -14.88 -1.04 0.54
N GLN A 18 -14.22 -2.09 0.05
CA GLN A 18 -12.83 -2.39 0.40
C GLN A 18 -11.82 -1.61 -0.44
N GLU A 19 -12.17 -1.32 -1.69
CA GLU A 19 -11.32 -0.61 -2.64
C GLU A 19 -11.60 0.89 -2.69
N MET A 20 -10.54 1.67 -2.97
CA MET A 20 -10.64 3.12 -3.08
C MET A 20 -11.54 3.53 -4.24
N CYS A 21 -12.65 4.20 -3.91
CA CYS A 21 -13.63 4.71 -4.86
C CYS A 21 -14.39 5.90 -4.27
N ALA A 22 -15.21 6.58 -5.09
CA ALA A 22 -16.06 7.69 -4.64
C ALA A 22 -17.00 7.27 -3.49
N VAL A 23 -17.52 6.03 -3.53
CA VAL A 23 -18.41 5.51 -2.48
C VAL A 23 -17.66 5.35 -1.14
N LEU A 24 -16.43 4.85 -1.16
CA LEU A 24 -15.60 4.77 0.06
C LEU A 24 -15.30 6.16 0.63
N ALA A 25 -15.03 7.14 -0.25
CA ALA A 25 -14.82 8.52 0.15
C ALA A 25 -16.08 9.16 0.77
N LEU A 26 -17.28 8.82 0.28
CA LEU A 26 -18.53 9.20 0.93
C LEU A 26 -18.74 8.50 2.28
N TRP A 27 -18.34 7.24 2.42
CA TRP A 27 -18.37 6.54 3.71
C TRP A 27 -17.51 7.23 4.77
N LEU A 28 -16.35 7.79 4.40
CA LEU A 28 -15.52 8.58 5.31
C LEU A 28 -16.30 9.80 5.84
N VAL A 29 -16.99 10.51 4.96
CA VAL A 29 -17.82 11.66 5.34
C VAL A 29 -19.00 11.25 6.21
N MET A 30 -19.75 10.23 5.80
CA MET A 30 -20.93 9.77 6.53
C MET A 30 -20.56 9.30 7.95
N THR A 31 -19.54 8.46 8.08
CA THR A 31 -19.12 7.91 9.37
C THR A 31 -18.56 8.98 10.30
N TRP A 32 -17.88 9.99 9.75
CA TRP A 32 -17.42 11.15 10.51
C TRP A 32 -18.57 12.03 11.03
N VAL A 33 -19.52 12.38 10.16
CA VAL A 33 -20.65 13.26 10.49
C VAL A 33 -21.58 12.58 11.49
N PHE A 34 -21.87 11.29 11.30
CA PHE A 34 -22.77 10.52 12.17
C PHE A 34 -22.08 9.82 13.36
N LYS A 35 -20.79 10.11 13.58
CA LYS A 35 -20.00 9.59 14.72
C LYS A 35 -20.05 8.06 14.84
N LYS A 36 -19.76 7.38 13.73
CA LYS A 36 -19.75 5.91 13.62
C LYS A 36 -18.32 5.40 13.68
N GLU A 37 -17.79 5.29 14.90
CA GLU A 37 -16.38 5.00 15.14
C GLU A 37 -15.92 3.67 14.52
N LYS A 38 -16.71 2.60 14.68
CA LYS A 38 -16.37 1.28 14.14
C LYS A 38 -16.24 1.32 12.61
N GLU A 39 -17.24 1.87 11.95
CA GLU A 39 -17.28 1.99 10.49
C GLU A 39 -16.24 3.01 10.00
N PHE A 40 -16.02 4.10 10.73
CA PHE A 40 -14.98 5.09 10.44
C PHE A 40 -13.60 4.46 10.44
N ASN A 41 -13.25 3.69 11.47
CA ASN A 41 -11.97 2.99 11.54
C ASN A 41 -11.80 2.00 10.38
N GLN A 42 -12.84 1.25 10.03
CA GLN A 42 -12.81 0.36 8.87
C GLN A 42 -12.56 1.12 7.56
N VAL A 43 -13.20 2.28 7.36
CA VAL A 43 -12.98 3.13 6.19
C VAL A 43 -11.55 3.66 6.14
N ILE A 44 -11.02 4.13 7.27
CA ILE A 44 -9.63 4.61 7.37
C ILE A 44 -8.65 3.51 6.99
N THR A 45 -8.80 2.30 7.54
CA THR A 45 -7.94 1.14 7.19
C THR A 45 -8.01 0.84 5.70
N ASN A 46 -9.21 0.70 5.14
CA ASN A 46 -9.38 0.42 3.71
C ASN A 46 -8.70 1.50 2.84
N MET A 47 -8.82 2.78 3.19
CA MET A 47 -8.18 3.87 2.47
C MET A 47 -6.65 3.87 2.58
N GLN A 48 -6.10 3.56 3.76
CA GLN A 48 -4.66 3.43 3.95
C GLN A 48 -4.06 2.33 3.08
N GLU A 49 -4.79 1.22 2.93
CA GLU A 49 -4.34 0.06 2.16
C GLU A 49 -4.52 0.22 0.63
N THR A 50 -5.63 0.84 0.21
CA THR A 50 -6.05 0.85 -1.20
C THR A 50 -5.90 2.19 -1.90
N SER A 51 -5.74 3.30 -1.17
CA SER A 51 -5.54 4.60 -1.82
C SER A 51 -4.24 4.62 -2.60
N ALA A 52 -4.35 5.02 -3.86
CA ALA A 52 -3.23 5.25 -4.77
C ALA A 52 -3.00 6.75 -5.02
N THR A 53 -3.68 7.63 -4.26
CA THR A 53 -3.59 9.08 -4.42
C THR A 53 -3.49 9.76 -3.06
N HIS A 54 -2.82 10.91 -3.03
CA HIS A 54 -2.82 11.78 -1.87
C HIS A 54 -4.07 12.68 -1.80
N SER A 55 -4.85 12.80 -2.88
CA SER A 55 -5.98 13.72 -2.98
C SER A 55 -7.33 13.02 -2.84
N ILE A 56 -7.67 12.61 -1.61
CA ILE A 56 -9.01 12.07 -1.28
C ILE A 56 -10.09 13.12 -1.58
N LYS A 57 -9.80 14.40 -1.28
CA LYS A 57 -10.71 15.51 -1.61
C LYS A 57 -10.95 15.63 -3.12
N GLY A 58 -9.94 15.39 -3.96
CA GLY A 58 -10.09 15.40 -5.41
C GLY A 58 -11.09 14.38 -5.94
N ILE A 59 -11.23 13.23 -5.27
CA ILE A 59 -12.20 12.18 -5.64
C ILE A 59 -13.64 12.67 -5.40
N LEU A 60 -13.85 13.47 -4.36
CA LEU A 60 -15.17 14.03 -4.04
C LEU A 60 -15.40 15.43 -4.59
N GLY A 61 -14.39 16.10 -5.17
CA GLY A 61 -14.48 17.45 -5.70
C GLY A 61 -15.68 17.71 -6.62
N PRO A 62 -16.04 16.78 -7.53
CA PRO A 62 -17.25 16.94 -8.35
C PRO A 62 -18.57 16.96 -7.55
N TYR A 63 -18.58 16.37 -6.35
CA TYR A 63 -19.75 16.16 -5.51
C TYR A 63 -19.80 17.07 -4.28
N MET A 64 -18.65 17.60 -3.84
CA MET A 64 -18.51 18.46 -2.66
C MET A 64 -17.72 19.71 -3.02
N GLN A 65 -18.46 20.75 -3.44
CA GLN A 65 -17.94 22.06 -3.83
C GLN A 65 -17.64 22.90 -2.58
N ASP A 66 -16.54 22.60 -1.89
CA ASP A 66 -15.90 23.39 -0.80
C ASP A 66 -16.27 23.06 0.66
N ILE A 67 -17.31 22.26 0.93
CA ILE A 67 -17.66 21.84 2.30
C ILE A 67 -17.29 20.37 2.48
N PHE A 68 -16.03 20.11 2.82
CA PHE A 68 -15.58 18.79 3.24
C PHE A 68 -15.58 18.72 4.77
N PRO A 69 -16.52 17.99 5.40
CA PRO A 69 -16.73 18.06 6.86
C PRO A 69 -15.66 17.33 7.66
N VAL A 70 -14.82 16.53 6.99
CA VAL A 70 -13.73 15.78 7.62
C VAL A 70 -12.48 16.68 7.67
N PRO A 71 -11.86 16.86 8.84
CA PRO A 71 -10.68 17.69 8.98
C PRO A 71 -9.51 17.21 8.12
N ASP A 72 -8.69 18.16 7.65
CA ASP A 72 -7.47 17.85 6.90
C ASP A 72 -6.50 16.97 7.67
N SER A 73 -6.43 17.09 9.00
CA SER A 73 -5.60 16.24 9.85
C SER A 73 -5.91 14.74 9.72
N ILE A 74 -7.17 14.38 9.45
CA ILE A 74 -7.57 12.99 9.20
C ILE A 74 -7.03 12.53 7.83
N ILE A 75 -7.18 13.36 6.80
CA ILE A 75 -6.68 13.06 5.45
C ILE A 75 -5.15 12.96 5.45
N ASP A 76 -4.48 13.86 6.15
CA ASP A 76 -3.03 13.84 6.36
C ASP A 76 -2.59 12.58 7.08
N THR A 77 -3.36 12.11 8.08
CA THR A 77 -3.06 10.87 8.81
C THR A 77 -3.17 9.64 7.89
N ILE A 78 -4.20 9.56 7.05
CA ILE A 78 -4.35 8.50 6.04
C ILE A 78 -3.16 8.51 5.08
N ASN A 79 -2.84 9.68 4.54
CA ASN A 79 -1.76 9.86 3.57
C ASN A 79 -0.37 9.61 4.17
N LYS A 80 -0.16 10.00 5.42
CA LYS A 80 1.07 9.74 6.18
C LYS A 80 1.25 8.24 6.40
N SER A 81 0.23 7.56 6.92
CA SER A 81 0.28 6.11 7.13
C SER A 81 0.54 5.34 5.83
N ARG A 82 -0.15 5.71 4.74
CA ARG A 82 0.11 5.13 3.40
C ARG A 82 1.58 5.28 3.01
N ARG A 83 2.13 6.48 3.15
CA ARG A 83 3.52 6.79 2.78
C ARG A 83 4.53 6.02 3.64
N GLU A 84 4.28 5.92 4.95
CA GLU A 84 5.12 5.17 5.89
C GLU A 84 5.14 3.68 5.53
N HIS A 85 3.98 3.07 5.25
CA HIS A 85 3.92 1.67 4.83
C HIS A 85 4.61 1.42 3.48
N LEU A 86 4.42 2.29 2.49
CA LEU A 86 5.11 2.16 1.20
C LEU A 86 6.62 2.31 1.36
N THR A 87 7.07 3.30 2.14
CA THR A 87 8.50 3.52 2.44
C THR A 87 9.08 2.29 3.13
N PHE A 88 8.38 1.73 4.11
CA PHE A 88 8.80 0.52 4.82
C PHE A 88 8.97 -0.66 3.86
N LEU A 89 7.97 -0.94 3.02
CA LEU A 89 8.03 -2.03 2.05
C LEU A 89 9.17 -1.87 1.05
N PHE A 90 9.37 -0.65 0.52
CA PHE A 90 10.50 -0.37 -0.38
C PHE A 90 11.85 -0.49 0.32
N SER A 91 11.98 0.00 1.55
CA SER A 91 13.22 -0.13 2.33
C SER A 91 13.61 -1.58 2.56
N HIS A 92 12.62 -2.48 2.68
CA HIS A 92 12.88 -3.90 2.79
C HIS A 92 13.43 -4.48 1.48
N LEU A 93 12.86 -4.10 0.33
CA LEU A 93 13.37 -4.49 -0.98
C LEU A 93 14.80 -3.96 -1.21
N GLU A 94 15.06 -2.69 -0.88
CA GLU A 94 16.40 -2.09 -0.98
C GLU A 94 17.41 -2.81 -0.10
N ALA A 95 17.04 -3.13 1.15
CA ALA A 95 17.91 -3.86 2.06
C ALA A 95 18.29 -5.24 1.51
N GLN A 96 17.34 -6.00 0.94
CA GLN A 96 17.65 -7.29 0.31
C GLN A 96 18.60 -7.15 -0.87
N ILE A 97 18.37 -6.15 -1.74
CA ILE A 97 19.26 -5.87 -2.88
C ILE A 97 20.66 -5.50 -2.39
N ALA A 98 20.76 -4.62 -1.38
CA ALA A 98 22.04 -4.18 -0.82
C ALA A 98 22.81 -5.34 -0.16
N ILE A 99 22.13 -6.22 0.57
CA ILE A 99 22.73 -7.43 1.15
C ILE A 99 23.33 -8.30 0.04
N LEU A 100 22.57 -8.62 -1.00
CA LEU A 100 23.04 -9.46 -2.12
C LEU A 100 24.17 -8.81 -2.93
N GLN A 101 24.18 -7.48 -3.06
CA GLN A 101 25.29 -6.74 -3.66
C GLN A 101 26.55 -6.79 -2.80
N SER A 102 26.41 -6.70 -1.47
CA SER A 102 27.53 -6.73 -0.53
C SER A 102 28.09 -8.14 -0.26
N SER A 103 27.28 -9.18 -0.45
CA SER A 103 27.63 -10.61 -0.29
C SER A 103 28.82 -11.03 -1.15
N TYR A 104 29.10 -10.29 -2.23
CA TYR A 104 30.31 -10.46 -3.04
C TYR A 104 31.62 -10.36 -2.21
N HIS A 105 31.58 -9.75 -1.02
CA HIS A 105 32.79 -9.36 -0.31
C HIS A 105 33.14 -10.10 0.99
N ASN A 106 32.28 -10.91 1.65
CA ASN A 106 32.71 -11.90 2.69
C ASN A 106 31.58 -12.65 3.45
N ASP A 107 30.31 -12.25 3.34
CA ASP A 107 29.19 -12.94 4.02
C ASP A 107 28.32 -13.65 2.99
N ILE A 108 28.66 -14.90 2.64
CA ILE A 108 27.84 -15.68 1.69
C ILE A 108 26.46 -15.90 2.32
N VAL A 109 25.44 -15.21 1.80
CA VAL A 109 24.05 -15.35 2.27
C VAL A 109 23.57 -16.78 2.04
N CYS A 110 23.99 -17.38 0.94
CA CYS A 110 23.77 -18.80 0.67
C CYS A 110 24.87 -19.66 1.28
N THR A 111 24.49 -20.55 2.20
CA THR A 111 25.44 -21.42 2.93
C THR A 111 26.19 -22.41 2.03
N ASN A 112 25.71 -22.65 0.80
CA ASN A 112 26.44 -23.42 -0.20
C ASN A 112 27.54 -22.55 -0.81
N LYS A 113 28.80 -22.99 -0.65
CA LYS A 113 30.05 -22.36 -1.09
C LYS A 113 30.19 -22.15 -2.62
N GLN A 114 29.10 -22.15 -3.37
CA GLN A 114 29.10 -21.88 -4.80
C GLN A 114 29.18 -20.37 -5.03
N LEU A 115 30.28 -19.95 -5.65
CA LEU A 115 30.73 -18.56 -5.81
C LEU A 115 29.75 -17.60 -6.49
N TYR A 116 28.66 -18.09 -7.09
CA TYR A 116 27.76 -17.32 -7.97
C TYR A 116 26.27 -17.39 -7.58
N CYS A 117 25.95 -18.00 -6.44
CA CYS A 117 24.56 -18.15 -5.99
C CYS A 117 23.88 -16.79 -5.76
N ASP A 118 24.52 -15.91 -4.98
CA ASP A 118 23.97 -14.59 -4.66
C ASP A 118 23.85 -13.69 -5.89
N ALA A 119 24.78 -13.81 -6.84
CA ALA A 119 24.71 -13.09 -8.11
C ALA A 119 23.49 -13.53 -8.94
N THR A 120 23.12 -14.80 -8.89
CA THR A 120 21.95 -15.34 -9.60
C THR A 120 20.65 -14.91 -8.92
N ILE A 121 20.61 -14.96 -7.60
CA ILE A 121 19.50 -14.44 -6.80
C ILE A 121 19.30 -12.95 -7.08
N LEU A 122 20.38 -12.16 -7.05
CA LEU A 122 20.34 -10.73 -7.35
C LEU A 122 19.86 -10.47 -8.78
N GLY A 123 20.38 -11.21 -9.76
CA GLY A 123 20.00 -11.07 -11.16
C GLY A 123 18.51 -11.34 -11.38
N THR A 124 18.00 -12.44 -10.82
CA THR A 124 16.57 -12.80 -10.96
C THR A 124 15.64 -11.88 -10.17
N LEU A 125 16.06 -11.44 -8.97
CA LEU A 125 15.33 -10.44 -8.19
C LEU A 125 15.25 -9.10 -8.94
N MET A 126 16.37 -8.60 -9.46
CA MET A 126 16.41 -7.33 -10.21
C MET A 126 15.57 -7.43 -11.49
N GLN A 127 15.67 -8.54 -12.22
CA GLN A 127 14.88 -8.77 -13.43
C GLN A 127 13.38 -8.71 -13.12
N THR A 128 12.92 -9.45 -12.11
CA THR A 128 11.48 -9.49 -11.79
C THR A 128 10.98 -8.20 -11.15
N ALA A 129 11.84 -7.47 -10.44
CA ALA A 129 11.53 -6.14 -9.92
C ALA A 129 11.34 -5.11 -11.05
N LEU A 130 12.16 -5.19 -12.11
CA LEU A 130 11.99 -4.37 -13.32
C LEU A 130 10.69 -4.71 -14.05
N GLU A 131 10.40 -6.00 -14.27
CA GLU A 131 9.15 -6.46 -14.90
C GLU A 131 7.92 -5.99 -14.12
N SER A 132 8.00 -5.98 -12.78
CA SER A 132 6.94 -5.53 -11.88
C SER A 132 6.91 -4.01 -11.68
N LYS A 133 7.80 -3.25 -12.34
CA LYS A 133 7.95 -1.79 -12.19
C LYS A 133 8.17 -1.33 -10.74
N LEU A 134 8.81 -2.16 -9.93
CA LEU A 134 9.21 -1.84 -8.55
C LEU A 134 10.59 -1.20 -8.49
N TRP A 135 11.37 -1.31 -9.57
CA TRP A 135 12.68 -0.72 -9.71
C TRP A 135 12.78 0.15 -10.98
N PRO A 136 13.40 1.35 -10.94
CA PRO A 136 13.88 2.04 -9.74
C PRO A 136 12.70 2.45 -8.83
N ILE A 137 12.98 2.63 -7.54
CA ILE A 137 11.94 2.95 -6.57
C ILE A 137 11.32 4.32 -6.90
N PRO A 138 9.99 4.41 -7.01
CA PRO A 138 9.32 5.68 -7.30
C PRO A 138 9.55 6.69 -6.17
N MET A 139 9.58 7.98 -6.52
CA MET A 139 9.71 9.04 -5.53
C MET A 139 8.42 9.17 -4.69
N SER A 140 8.58 9.44 -3.40
CA SER A 140 7.50 9.90 -2.52
C SER A 140 6.81 11.12 -3.14
N PRO A 141 5.47 11.20 -3.17
CA PRO A 141 4.50 10.49 -2.33
C PRO A 141 3.98 9.17 -2.92
N TYR A 142 4.68 8.57 -3.89
CA TYR A 142 4.30 7.28 -4.51
C TYR A 142 2.91 7.32 -5.16
N ASP A 143 2.63 8.37 -5.92
CA ASP A 143 1.33 8.52 -6.60
C ASP A 143 1.10 7.38 -7.62
N GLY A 144 -0.14 6.91 -7.69
CA GLY A 144 -0.51 5.74 -8.48
C GLY A 144 -0.29 4.39 -7.78
N LEU A 145 0.36 4.38 -6.61
CA LEU A 145 0.69 3.17 -5.86
C LEU A 145 -0.03 3.11 -4.51
N SER A 146 -0.71 1.99 -4.26
CA SER A 146 -1.31 1.65 -2.97
C SER A 146 -0.52 0.54 -2.28
N VAL A 147 -0.71 0.40 -0.96
CA VAL A 147 -0.02 -0.62 -0.16
C VAL A 147 -0.39 -2.02 -0.65
N ASN A 148 -1.66 -2.28 -0.96
CA ASN A 148 -2.11 -3.58 -1.45
C ASN A 148 -1.52 -3.91 -2.83
N LYS A 149 -1.40 -2.92 -3.72
CA LYS A 149 -0.75 -3.12 -5.02
C LYS A 149 0.74 -3.44 -4.86
N LEU A 150 1.45 -2.69 -4.00
CA LEU A 150 2.86 -2.94 -3.75
C LEU A 150 3.09 -4.30 -3.07
N SER A 151 2.32 -4.63 -2.02
CA SER A 151 2.41 -5.93 -1.35
C SER A 151 2.16 -7.08 -2.31
N SER A 152 1.17 -6.94 -3.18
CA SER A 152 0.85 -7.95 -4.20
C SER A 152 1.98 -8.11 -5.22
N ALA A 153 2.55 -6.99 -5.69
CA ALA A 153 3.69 -7.01 -6.61
C ALA A 153 4.94 -7.64 -5.97
N LEU A 154 5.25 -7.30 -4.72
CA LEU A 154 6.37 -7.88 -3.97
C LEU A 154 6.23 -9.40 -3.81
N ARG A 155 5.01 -9.90 -3.53
CA ARG A 155 4.73 -11.35 -3.43
C ARG A 155 4.88 -12.09 -4.76
N GLN A 156 4.81 -11.39 -5.89
CA GLN A 156 4.94 -11.96 -7.22
C GLN A 156 6.39 -11.96 -7.73
N LEU A 157 7.32 -11.32 -7.01
CA LEU A 157 8.74 -11.39 -7.33
C LEU A 157 9.21 -12.84 -7.31
N ARG A 158 9.89 -13.26 -8.38
CA ARG A 158 10.43 -14.61 -8.49
C ARG A 158 11.93 -14.55 -8.31
N VAL A 159 12.41 -15.34 -7.36
CA VAL A 159 13.82 -15.49 -7.07
C VAL A 159 14.20 -16.92 -7.41
N ALA A 160 15.20 -17.10 -8.25
CA ALA A 160 15.76 -18.41 -8.53
C ALA A 160 17.17 -18.50 -7.94
N SER A 161 17.38 -19.52 -7.11
CA SER A 161 18.69 -19.91 -6.60
C SER A 161 19.06 -21.25 -7.25
N TYR A 162 20.00 -21.25 -8.18
CA TYR A 162 20.53 -22.49 -8.78
C TYR A 162 21.67 -23.08 -7.94
N CYS A 163 21.50 -23.12 -6.62
CA CYS A 163 22.60 -23.29 -5.67
C CYS A 163 22.71 -24.71 -5.10
N ASP A 164 21.91 -25.62 -5.65
CA ASP A 164 21.78 -27.03 -5.23
C ASP A 164 22.24 -28.02 -6.32
N TYR A 165 22.93 -27.55 -7.37
CA TYR A 165 23.47 -28.40 -8.45
C TYR A 165 24.99 -28.46 -8.45
#